data_AF-A0A947GR73-F1
#
_entry.id   AF-A0A947GR73-F1
#
_cell.length_a   1.000
_cell.length_b   1.000
_cell.length_c   1.000
_cell.angle_alpha   90.00
_cell.angle_beta   90.00
_cell.angle_gamma   90.00
#
_symmetry.space_group_name_H-M   'P 1'
#
loop_
_entity.id
_entity.type
_entity.pdbx_description
1 polymer ?
#
loop_
_entity_poly.entity_id
_entity_poly.type
_entity_poly.pdbx_seq_one_letter_code
_entity_poly.pdbx_strand_id
1 'polypeptide(L)'
;MSAVITTHAAGRWLARFEAVPPLAWLALQAAALWPHWRWAAARVADGSDDPLGLAALAALAVVVVKLEPQLRASPKPAWLIAAMGTTVAATLASFHLPPLIGALLAALAMVAGLRSFMPSGLAVLPMAGLAVLALPVVSSLQFYAGYPLRVLTAQLSTWLLQGLGMAAERSGSSMTVQGRLIVVDAPCSGVQMVWMAYFCACAVAAFSGLRDRQLLARLPWVGLLVLVGNVVRNSVLVALEAQREQVSEAVHQGVGLVVLVMACAAVVAVVRGGGDARA
;
A
#
# COMPACT_ATOMS: atom_id res chain seq x y z
N MET A 1 36.99 -48.80 -18.57
CA MET A 1 37.16 -48.18 -17.25
C MET A 1 35.94 -47.34 -16.96
N SER A 2 35.01 -47.87 -16.18
CA SER A 2 33.76 -47.20 -15.82
C SER A 2 34.07 -46.10 -14.80
N ALA A 3 33.92 -44.83 -15.21
CA ALA A 3 34.04 -43.71 -14.29
C ALA A 3 32.86 -43.77 -13.32
N VAL A 4 33.11 -44.30 -12.12
CA VAL A 4 32.18 -44.21 -11.00
C VAL A 4 32.14 -42.74 -10.59
N ILE A 5 31.09 -42.02 -11.00
CA ILE A 5 30.80 -40.68 -10.47
C ILE A 5 30.45 -40.89 -9.00
N THR A 6 31.41 -40.65 -8.11
CA THR A 6 31.19 -40.62 -6.67
C THR A 6 30.29 -39.43 -6.35
N THR A 7 28.98 -39.63 -6.34
CA THR A 7 28.05 -38.65 -5.78
C THR A 7 28.35 -38.56 -4.27
N HIS A 8 29.18 -37.59 -3.88
CA HIS A 8 29.37 -37.25 -2.47
C HIS A 8 28.00 -37.03 -1.82
N ALA A 9 27.85 -37.43 -0.55
CA ALA A 9 26.61 -37.20 0.20
C ALA A 9 26.16 -35.73 0.13
N ALA A 10 27.10 -34.79 0.07
CA ALA A 10 26.86 -33.37 -0.16
C ALA A 10 26.14 -33.07 -1.48
N GLY A 11 26.48 -33.75 -2.59
CA GLY A 11 25.82 -33.57 -3.89
C GLY A 11 24.36 -34.04 -3.89
N ARG A 12 24.02 -35.05 -3.09
CA ARG A 12 22.62 -35.49 -2.92
C ARG A 12 21.78 -34.49 -2.15
N TRP A 13 22.36 -33.80 -1.17
CA TRP A 13 21.67 -32.74 -0.43
C TRP A 13 21.49 -31.48 -1.27
N LEU A 14 22.52 -31.08 -2.01
CA LEU A 14 22.44 -29.98 -2.98
C LEU A 14 21.34 -30.22 -4.03
N ALA A 15 21.32 -31.41 -4.65
CA ALA A 15 20.29 -31.77 -5.62
C ALA A 15 18.86 -31.74 -5.03
N ARG A 16 18.70 -32.14 -3.76
CA ARG A 16 17.40 -32.04 -3.06
C ARG A 16 16.99 -30.59 -2.80
N PHE A 17 17.93 -29.72 -2.42
CA PHE A 17 17.65 -28.30 -2.22
C PHE A 17 17.31 -27.58 -3.53
N GLU A 18 17.98 -27.94 -4.63
CA GLU A 18 17.69 -27.44 -5.96
C GLU A 18 16.34 -27.91 -6.51
N ALA A 19 15.84 -29.07 -6.04
CA ALA A 19 14.54 -29.60 -6.41
C ALA A 19 13.36 -28.96 -5.66
N VAL A 20 13.61 -28.18 -4.59
CA VAL A 20 12.53 -27.50 -3.86
C VAL A 20 12.00 -26.35 -4.70
N PRO A 21 10.68 -26.31 -5.01
CA PRO A 21 10.13 -25.25 -5.83
C PRO A 21 10.23 -23.89 -5.10
N PRO A 22 10.43 -22.78 -5.83
CA PRO A 22 10.52 -21.43 -5.24
C PRO A 22 9.39 -21.09 -4.28
N LEU A 23 8.15 -21.50 -4.60
CA LEU A 23 7.00 -21.26 -3.71
C LEU A 23 7.10 -22.00 -2.37
N ALA A 24 7.74 -23.17 -2.31
CA ALA A 24 7.95 -23.88 -1.05
C ALA A 24 8.96 -23.13 -0.16
N TRP A 25 10.00 -22.53 -0.74
CA TRP A 25 10.91 -21.64 -0.01
C TRP A 25 10.19 -20.42 0.58
N LEU A 26 9.33 -19.80 -0.22
CA LEU A 26 8.51 -18.66 0.23
C LEU A 26 7.50 -19.08 1.30
N ALA A 27 6.87 -20.24 1.16
CA ALA A 27 5.96 -20.77 2.16
C ALA A 27 6.68 -21.04 3.49
N LEU A 28 7.90 -21.59 3.44
CA LEU A 28 8.73 -21.80 4.64
C LEU A 28 9.11 -20.46 5.29
N GLN A 29 9.49 -19.46 4.49
CA GLN A 29 9.77 -18.12 5.00
C GLN A 29 8.52 -17.46 5.63
N ALA A 30 7.36 -17.60 4.99
CA ALA A 30 6.09 -17.11 5.52
C ALA A 30 5.73 -17.80 6.84
N ALA A 31 5.96 -19.12 6.94
CA ALA A 31 5.77 -19.87 8.18
C ALA A 31 6.73 -19.42 9.28
N ALA A 32 8.00 -19.14 8.97
CA ALA A 32 8.95 -18.59 9.93
C ALA A 32 8.53 -17.21 10.45
N LEU A 33 7.90 -16.40 9.60
CA LEU A 33 7.37 -15.07 9.94
C LEU A 33 5.95 -15.10 10.56
N TRP A 34 5.43 -16.29 10.88
CA TRP A 34 4.07 -16.49 11.42
C TRP A 34 3.66 -15.56 12.57
N PRO A 35 4.52 -15.24 13.56
CA PRO A 35 4.14 -14.32 14.65
C PRO A 35 3.62 -12.97 14.14
N HIS A 36 4.17 -12.45 13.05
CA HIS A 36 3.76 -11.17 12.46
C HIS A 36 2.40 -11.27 11.76
N TRP A 37 2.15 -12.37 11.05
CA TRP A 37 0.87 -12.61 10.37
C TRP A 37 -0.25 -12.84 11.37
N ARG A 38 0.03 -13.58 12.45
CA ARG A 38 -0.92 -13.78 13.54
C ARG A 38 -1.29 -12.47 14.22
N TRP A 39 -0.31 -11.59 14.47
CA TRP A 39 -0.57 -10.26 14.99
C TRP A 39 -1.43 -9.42 14.03
N ALA A 40 -1.08 -9.41 12.74
CA ALA A 40 -1.82 -8.63 11.73
C ALA A 40 -3.27 -9.12 11.62
N ALA A 41 -3.50 -10.43 11.61
CA ALA A 41 -4.82 -11.02 11.58
C ALA A 41 -5.64 -10.70 12.85
N ALA A 42 -5.01 -10.77 14.03
CA ALA A 42 -5.68 -10.43 15.29
C ALA A 42 -6.14 -8.96 15.29
N ARG A 43 -5.30 -8.04 14.81
CA ARG A 43 -5.60 -6.60 14.73
C ARG A 43 -6.75 -6.25 13.78
N VAL A 44 -6.96 -7.05 12.73
CA VAL A 44 -8.13 -6.90 11.85
C VAL A 44 -9.36 -7.54 12.51
N ALA A 45 -9.19 -8.71 13.13
CA ALA A 45 -10.29 -9.46 13.74
C ALA A 45 -10.90 -8.80 14.99
N ASP A 46 -10.09 -8.08 15.77
CA ASP A 46 -10.55 -7.35 16.96
C ASP A 46 -11.13 -5.95 16.65
N GLY A 47 -11.18 -5.57 15.37
CA GLY A 47 -11.73 -4.29 14.91
C GLY A 47 -10.79 -3.09 15.07
N SER A 48 -9.53 -3.31 15.45
CA SER A 48 -8.53 -2.23 15.60
C SER A 48 -8.07 -1.64 14.27
N ASP A 49 -8.36 -2.28 13.13
CA ASP A 49 -8.03 -1.78 11.80
C ASP A 49 -9.03 -2.26 10.73
N ASP A 50 -8.99 -1.61 9.57
CA ASP A 50 -9.91 -1.86 8.45
C ASP A 50 -9.46 -3.08 7.62
N PRO A 51 -10.35 -4.00 7.22
CA PRO A 51 -10.03 -5.16 6.38
C PRO A 51 -9.56 -4.83 4.94
N LEU A 52 -9.43 -3.57 4.53
CA LEU A 52 -8.92 -3.16 3.20
C LEU A 52 -7.63 -3.90 2.78
N GLY A 53 -6.74 -4.20 3.73
CA GLY A 53 -5.49 -4.95 3.48
C GLY A 53 -5.71 -6.32 2.81
N LEU A 54 -6.86 -6.95 3.02
CA LEU A 54 -7.20 -8.23 2.38
C LEU A 54 -7.28 -8.11 0.85
N ALA A 55 -7.74 -6.96 0.32
CA ALA A 55 -7.77 -6.73 -1.11
C ALA A 55 -6.36 -6.62 -1.71
N ALA A 56 -5.43 -5.95 -1.01
CA ALA A 56 -4.02 -5.89 -1.41
C ALA A 56 -3.34 -7.26 -1.34
N LEU A 57 -3.64 -8.05 -0.30
CA LEU A 57 -3.15 -9.42 -0.17
C LEU A 57 -3.66 -10.31 -1.31
N ALA A 58 -4.94 -10.22 -1.65
CA ALA A 58 -5.54 -10.96 -2.77
C ALA A 58 -4.89 -10.57 -4.11
N ALA A 59 -4.71 -9.27 -4.36
CA ALA A 59 -4.04 -8.79 -5.58
C ALA A 59 -2.59 -9.30 -5.66
N LEU A 60 -1.84 -9.25 -4.54
CA LEU A 60 -0.48 -9.78 -4.47
C LEU A 60 -0.46 -11.29 -4.73
N ALA A 61 -1.38 -12.06 -4.14
CA ALA A 61 -1.48 -13.50 -4.36
C ALA A 61 -1.73 -13.83 -5.84
N VAL A 62 -2.65 -13.11 -6.51
CA VAL A 62 -2.90 -13.28 -7.94
C VAL A 62 -1.65 -12.97 -8.77
N VAL A 63 -0.90 -11.93 -8.42
CA VAL A 63 0.36 -11.59 -9.10
C VAL A 63 1.40 -12.69 -8.91
N VAL A 64 1.54 -13.23 -7.69
CA VAL A 64 2.49 -14.32 -7.39
C VAL A 64 2.14 -15.60 -8.15
N VAL A 65 0.86 -15.98 -8.20
CA VAL A 65 0.41 -17.16 -8.97
C VAL A 65 0.70 -16.99 -10.46
N LYS A 66 0.47 -15.80 -11.04
CA LYS A 66 0.82 -15.53 -12.45
C LYS A 66 2.33 -15.53 -12.71
N LEU A 67 3.12 -15.20 -11.70
CA LEU A 67 4.57 -15.12 -11.77
C LEU A 67 5.25 -16.48 -11.55
N GLU A 68 4.61 -17.40 -10.84
CA GLU A 68 5.13 -18.73 -10.50
C GLU A 68 5.83 -19.43 -11.68
N PRO A 69 5.24 -19.53 -12.89
CA PRO A 69 5.88 -20.24 -14.00
C PRO A 69 7.18 -19.60 -14.49
N GLN A 70 7.42 -18.34 -14.16
CA GLN A 70 8.61 -17.57 -14.55
C GLN A 70 9.69 -17.57 -13.45
N LEU A 71 9.40 -18.12 -12.26
CA LEU A 71 10.37 -18.16 -11.17
C LEU A 71 11.54 -19.08 -11.52
N ARG A 72 12.74 -18.62 -11.22
CA ARG A 72 13.98 -19.37 -11.41
C ARG A 72 14.08 -20.43 -10.32
N ALA A 73 14.60 -21.61 -10.66
CA ALA A 73 14.92 -22.64 -9.66
C ALA A 73 16.01 -22.16 -8.68
N SER A 74 17.07 -21.53 -9.19
CA SER A 74 18.19 -21.06 -8.37
C SER A 74 17.98 -19.60 -7.90
N PRO A 75 18.03 -19.33 -6.58
CA PRO A 75 17.87 -17.98 -6.06
C PRO A 75 19.09 -17.10 -6.37
N LYS A 76 18.87 -15.79 -6.43
CA LYS A 76 19.92 -14.77 -6.47
C LYS A 76 20.49 -14.60 -5.06
N PRO A 77 21.79 -14.87 -4.82
CA PRO A 77 22.36 -14.88 -3.48
C PRO A 77 22.17 -13.57 -2.72
N ALA A 78 22.39 -12.42 -3.39
CA ALA A 78 22.24 -11.11 -2.76
C ALA A 78 20.83 -10.86 -2.20
N TRP A 79 19.80 -11.26 -2.93
CA TRP A 79 18.40 -11.11 -2.50
C TRP A 79 18.00 -12.15 -1.46
N LEU A 80 18.56 -13.36 -1.53
CA LEU A 80 18.37 -14.37 -0.49
C LEU A 80 18.98 -13.92 0.84
N ILE A 81 20.20 -13.37 0.83
CA ILE A 81 20.85 -12.78 2.00
C ILE A 81 20.03 -11.62 2.54
N ALA A 82 19.54 -10.73 1.66
CA ALA A 82 18.67 -9.64 2.06
C ALA A 82 17.37 -10.14 2.73
N ALA A 83 16.73 -11.16 2.15
CA ALA A 83 15.51 -11.78 2.69
C ALA A 83 15.75 -12.42 4.06
N MET A 84 16.85 -13.15 4.22
CA MET A 84 17.23 -13.75 5.50
C MET A 84 17.57 -12.68 6.55
N GLY A 85 18.36 -11.67 6.18
CA GLY A 85 18.72 -10.56 7.06
C GLY A 85 17.50 -9.77 7.53
N THR A 86 16.56 -9.47 6.62
CA THR A 86 15.30 -8.80 6.98
C THR A 86 14.34 -9.70 7.77
N THR A 87 14.37 -11.02 7.56
CA THR A 87 13.63 -11.98 8.39
C THR A 87 14.15 -11.97 9.83
N VAL A 88 15.48 -11.99 10.01
CA VAL A 88 16.11 -11.85 11.35
C VAL A 88 15.78 -10.50 11.96
N ALA A 89 15.86 -9.41 11.20
CA ALA A 89 15.50 -8.08 11.68
C ALA A 89 14.02 -7.98 12.11
N ALA A 90 13.10 -8.61 11.38
CA ALA A 90 11.68 -8.67 11.74
C ALA A 90 11.48 -9.39 13.09
N THR A 91 12.15 -10.52 13.29
CA THR A 91 12.13 -11.27 14.56
C THR A 91 12.74 -10.45 15.70
N LEU A 92 13.87 -9.79 15.47
CA LEU A 92 14.51 -8.94 16.49
C LEU A 92 13.63 -7.73 16.84
N ALA A 93 12.92 -7.17 15.86
CA ALA A 93 11.99 -6.07 16.07
C ALA A 93 10.85 -6.43 17.04
N SER A 94 10.45 -7.71 17.12
CA SER A 94 9.43 -8.15 18.08
C SER A 94 9.81 -7.96 19.54
N PHE A 95 11.10 -7.79 19.86
CA PHE A 95 11.55 -7.59 21.25
C PHE A 95 11.60 -6.11 21.66
N HIS A 96 11.74 -5.19 20.71
CA HIS A 96 12.08 -3.79 21.02
C HIS A 96 11.19 -2.76 20.33
N LEU A 97 10.50 -3.14 19.26
CA LEU A 97 9.77 -2.21 18.41
C LEU A 97 8.27 -2.53 18.41
N PRO A 98 7.42 -1.54 18.10
CA PRO A 98 6.01 -1.78 17.89
C PRO A 98 5.78 -2.91 16.87
N PRO A 99 4.81 -3.81 17.10
CA PRO A 99 4.57 -4.98 16.24
C PRO A 99 4.38 -4.65 14.75
N LEU A 100 3.86 -3.46 14.44
CA LEU A 100 3.68 -2.99 13.07
C LEU A 100 5.01 -2.85 12.30
N ILE A 101 6.09 -2.43 12.99
CA ILE A 101 7.42 -2.34 12.36
C ILE A 101 7.95 -3.74 12.04
N GLY A 102 7.78 -4.69 12.97
CA GLY A 102 8.11 -6.09 12.71
C GLY A 102 7.33 -6.67 11.52
N ALA A 103 6.02 -6.39 11.43
CA ALA A 103 5.18 -6.83 10.32
C ALA A 103 5.57 -6.18 8.97
N LEU A 104 5.98 -4.90 8.98
CA LEU A 104 6.54 -4.22 7.81
C LEU A 104 7.83 -4.90 7.33
N LEU A 105 8.77 -5.16 8.24
CA LEU A 105 10.01 -5.86 7.92
C LEU A 105 9.74 -7.28 7.40
N ALA A 106 8.78 -7.99 7.99
CA ALA A 106 8.34 -9.30 7.53
C ALA A 106 7.78 -9.25 6.09
N ALA A 107 6.93 -8.27 5.78
CA ALA A 107 6.38 -8.09 4.44
C ALA A 107 7.47 -7.80 3.41
N LEU A 108 8.43 -6.93 3.75
CA LEU A 108 9.58 -6.63 2.89
C LEU A 108 10.53 -7.84 2.75
N ALA A 109 10.69 -8.64 3.80
CA ALA A 109 11.46 -9.89 3.76
C ALA A 109 10.85 -10.91 2.78
N MET A 110 9.50 -11.01 2.76
CA MET A 110 8.78 -11.84 1.79
C MET A 110 8.99 -11.35 0.35
N VAL A 111 8.97 -10.04 0.13
CA VAL A 111 9.22 -9.45 -1.20
C VAL A 111 10.66 -9.66 -1.65
N ALA A 112 11.64 -9.52 -0.74
CA ALA A 112 13.04 -9.85 -1.00
C ALA A 112 13.22 -11.35 -1.32
N GLY A 113 12.52 -12.21 -0.58
CA GLY A 113 12.48 -13.65 -0.83
C GLY A 113 11.97 -13.94 -2.23
N LEU A 114 10.82 -13.38 -2.61
CA LEU A 114 10.25 -13.52 -3.95
C LEU A 114 11.22 -13.00 -5.02
N ARG A 115 11.84 -11.85 -4.77
CA ARG A 115 12.83 -11.24 -5.68
C ARG A 115 14.06 -12.12 -5.90
N SER A 116 14.45 -12.94 -4.92
CA SER A 116 15.56 -13.86 -5.09
C SER A 116 15.31 -14.86 -6.22
N PHE A 117 14.06 -15.30 -6.43
CA PHE A 117 13.69 -16.24 -7.48
C PHE A 117 13.22 -15.56 -8.78
N MET A 118 12.85 -14.28 -8.74
CA MET A 118 12.39 -13.56 -9.93
C MET A 118 13.49 -13.38 -11.00
N PRO A 119 13.14 -13.50 -12.30
CA PRO A 119 13.96 -13.04 -13.42
C PRO A 119 14.42 -11.59 -13.27
N SER A 120 15.52 -11.24 -13.93
CA SER A 120 15.96 -9.84 -14.01
C SER A 120 15.02 -9.07 -14.95
N GLY A 121 14.69 -7.82 -14.62
CA GLY A 121 13.81 -6.96 -15.43
C GLY A 121 12.36 -6.88 -14.97
N LEU A 122 11.88 -7.82 -14.16
CA LEU A 122 10.55 -7.73 -13.55
C LEU A 122 10.53 -6.70 -12.41
N ALA A 123 9.46 -5.91 -12.39
CA ALA A 123 9.24 -4.84 -11.42
C ALA A 123 8.97 -5.42 -10.02
N VAL A 124 9.62 -4.90 -8.99
CA VAL A 124 9.47 -5.36 -7.60
C VAL A 124 8.66 -4.38 -6.77
N LEU A 125 8.75 -3.10 -7.09
CA LEU A 125 8.12 -2.01 -6.36
C LEU A 125 6.59 -2.15 -6.28
N PRO A 126 5.86 -2.57 -7.35
CA PRO A 126 4.42 -2.81 -7.25
C PRO A 126 4.08 -3.90 -6.21
N MET A 127 4.85 -5.00 -6.18
CA MET A 127 4.66 -6.08 -5.21
C MET A 127 5.02 -5.65 -3.79
N ALA A 128 6.09 -4.86 -3.63
CA ALA A 128 6.44 -4.26 -2.35
C ALA A 128 5.30 -3.37 -1.82
N GLY A 129 4.74 -2.52 -2.68
CA GLY A 129 3.62 -1.66 -2.34
C GLY A 129 2.38 -2.46 -1.93
N LEU A 130 2.01 -3.50 -2.69
CA LEU A 130 0.89 -4.38 -2.33
C LEU A 130 1.14 -5.12 -1.00
N ALA A 131 2.36 -5.61 -0.75
CA ALA A 131 2.71 -6.28 0.49
C ALA A 131 2.62 -5.35 1.71
N VAL A 132 3.05 -4.09 1.57
CA VAL A 132 2.92 -3.08 2.63
C VAL A 132 1.47 -2.67 2.84
N LEU A 133 0.70 -2.47 1.76
CA LEU A 133 -0.72 -2.11 1.83
C LEU A 133 -1.61 -3.23 2.36
N ALA A 134 -1.13 -4.49 2.32
CA ALA A 134 -1.80 -5.63 2.91
C ALA A 134 -1.75 -5.64 4.44
N LEU A 135 -0.86 -4.86 5.05
CA LEU A 135 -0.76 -4.74 6.50
C LEU A 135 -1.90 -3.87 7.06
N PRO A 136 -2.36 -4.14 8.30
CA PRO A 136 -3.30 -3.28 9.02
C PRO A 136 -2.59 -2.00 9.47
N VAL A 137 -2.52 -1.02 8.57
CA VAL A 137 -1.85 0.28 8.76
C VAL A 137 -2.81 1.45 8.86
N VAL A 138 -4.08 1.28 8.47
CA VAL A 138 -4.99 2.42 8.22
C VAL A 138 -5.28 3.15 9.53
N SER A 139 -5.60 2.44 10.61
CA SER A 139 -5.86 3.08 11.91
C SER A 139 -4.63 3.77 12.48
N SER A 140 -3.44 3.18 12.33
CA SER A 140 -2.18 3.82 12.71
C SER A 140 -1.89 5.08 11.89
N LEU A 141 -2.15 5.05 10.58
CA LEU A 141 -2.01 6.24 9.73
C LEU A 141 -3.02 7.32 10.09
N GLN A 142 -4.27 6.96 10.42
CA GLN A 142 -5.26 7.92 10.92
C GLN A 142 -4.80 8.56 12.23
N PHE A 143 -4.21 7.77 13.14
CA PHE A 143 -3.72 8.29 14.42
C PHE A 143 -2.54 9.26 14.24
N TYR A 144 -1.49 8.85 13.53
CA TYR A 144 -0.25 9.65 13.41
C TYR A 144 -0.34 10.72 12.32
N ALA A 145 -0.89 10.41 11.16
CA ALA A 145 -0.94 11.30 10.00
C ALA A 145 -2.31 11.97 9.82
N GLY A 146 -3.38 11.49 10.46
CA GLY A 146 -4.72 12.03 10.25
C GLY A 146 -4.88 13.48 10.73
N TYR A 147 -4.26 13.89 11.84
CA TYR A 147 -4.28 15.31 12.25
C TYR A 147 -3.58 16.24 11.26
N PRO A 148 -2.29 16.04 10.89
CA PRO A 148 -1.61 16.93 9.96
C PRO A 148 -2.29 16.96 8.58
N LEU A 149 -2.80 15.82 8.09
CA LEU A 149 -3.55 15.77 6.83
C LEU A 149 -4.86 16.56 6.90
N ARG A 150 -5.59 16.50 8.02
CA ARG A 150 -6.80 17.30 8.22
C ARG A 150 -6.51 18.79 8.26
N VAL A 151 -5.44 19.21 8.96
CA VAL A 151 -5.03 20.62 8.99
C VAL A 151 -4.67 21.12 7.60
N LEU A 152 -3.88 20.34 6.84
CA LEU A 152 -3.53 20.68 5.47
C LEU A 152 -4.77 20.76 4.58
N THR A 153 -5.65 19.75 4.65
CA THR A 153 -6.89 19.72 3.86
C THR A 153 -7.79 20.90 4.22
N ALA A 154 -7.96 21.22 5.49
CA ALA A 154 -8.75 22.37 5.95
C ALA A 154 -8.16 23.69 5.44
N GLN A 155 -6.83 23.86 5.48
CA GLN A 155 -6.17 25.06 4.97
C GLN A 155 -6.39 25.25 3.47
N LEU A 156 -6.17 24.20 2.68
CA LEU A 156 -6.36 24.25 1.22
C LEU A 156 -7.84 24.42 0.86
N SER A 157 -8.74 23.76 1.59
CA SER A 157 -10.19 23.92 1.41
C SER A 157 -10.62 25.36 1.71
N THR A 158 -10.08 25.97 2.76
CA THR A 158 -10.36 27.38 3.11
C THR A 158 -9.96 28.31 1.97
N TRP A 159 -8.74 28.16 1.42
CA TRP A 159 -8.30 28.97 0.28
C TRP A 159 -9.18 28.77 -0.95
N LEU A 160 -9.59 27.53 -1.23
CA LEU A 160 -10.51 27.25 -2.33
C LEU A 160 -11.87 27.94 -2.13
N LEU A 161 -12.45 27.85 -0.93
CA LEU A 161 -13.73 28.48 -0.60
C LEU A 161 -13.66 30.01 -0.65
N GLN A 162 -12.57 30.61 -0.16
CA GLN A 162 -12.30 32.05 -0.28
C GLN A 162 -12.21 32.50 -1.75
N GLY A 163 -11.52 31.72 -2.59
CA GLY A 163 -11.45 31.96 -4.03
C GLY A 163 -12.82 31.88 -4.73
N LEU A 164 -13.77 31.15 -4.14
CA LEU A 164 -15.17 31.08 -4.59
C LEU A 164 -16.07 32.16 -3.94
N GLY A 165 -15.50 33.13 -3.21
CA GLY A 165 -16.22 34.24 -2.61
C GLY A 165 -16.91 33.93 -1.27
N MET A 166 -16.61 32.79 -0.64
CA MET A 166 -17.16 32.45 0.67
C MET A 166 -16.28 33.00 1.80
N ALA A 167 -16.92 33.54 2.84
CA ALA A 167 -16.25 33.93 4.08
C ALA A 167 -15.86 32.65 4.84
N ALA A 168 -14.63 32.19 4.65
CA ALA A 168 -14.10 30.97 5.26
C ALA A 168 -12.82 31.27 6.03
N GLU A 169 -12.73 30.79 7.27
CA GLU A 169 -11.56 30.90 8.13
C GLU A 169 -11.22 29.54 8.76
N ARG A 170 -9.95 29.15 8.74
CA ARG A 170 -9.50 27.89 9.35
C ARG A 170 -9.24 28.10 10.85
N SER A 171 -9.79 27.22 11.69
CA SER A 171 -9.44 27.10 13.10
C SER A 171 -8.98 25.69 13.43
N GLY A 172 -7.66 25.48 13.55
CA GLY A 172 -7.09 24.14 13.75
C GLY A 172 -7.38 23.20 12.57
N SER A 173 -8.09 22.10 12.83
CA SER A 173 -8.64 21.20 11.80
C SER A 173 -10.08 21.53 11.42
N SER A 174 -10.73 22.47 12.11
CA SER A 174 -12.08 22.95 11.78
C SER A 174 -12.04 24.20 10.89
N MET A 175 -13.19 24.57 10.32
CA MET A 175 -13.36 25.77 9.51
C MET A 175 -14.63 26.50 9.91
N THR A 176 -14.54 27.81 10.05
CA THR A 176 -15.71 28.69 10.17
C THR A 176 -16.06 29.20 8.78
N VAL A 177 -17.22 28.82 8.26
CA VAL A 177 -17.69 29.22 6.92
C VAL A 177 -19.04 29.89 7.06
N GLN A 178 -19.16 31.14 6.58
CA GLN A 178 -20.38 31.96 6.70
C GLN A 178 -20.89 32.04 8.14
N GLY A 179 -19.96 32.19 9.11
CA GLY A 179 -20.28 32.26 10.54
C GLY A 179 -20.64 30.93 11.21
N ARG A 180 -20.62 29.81 10.49
CA ARG A 180 -20.86 28.46 11.04
C ARG A 180 -19.56 27.69 11.20
N LEU A 181 -19.36 27.12 12.39
CA LEU A 181 -18.22 26.25 12.67
C LEU A 181 -18.51 24.83 12.16
N ILE A 182 -17.66 24.35 11.25
CA ILE A 182 -17.73 23.02 10.65
C ILE A 182 -16.44 22.27 11.02
N VAL A 183 -16.60 21.10 11.64
CA VAL A 183 -15.48 20.28 12.11
C VAL A 183 -15.10 19.26 11.03
N VAL A 184 -13.81 19.18 10.70
CA VAL A 184 -13.29 18.16 9.77
C VAL A 184 -12.96 16.90 10.57
N ASP A 185 -13.87 15.94 10.54
CA ASP A 185 -13.73 14.69 11.31
C ASP A 185 -12.70 13.72 10.72
N ALA A 186 -12.39 12.65 11.46
CA ALA A 186 -11.43 11.62 11.07
C ALA A 186 -11.65 11.04 9.64
N PRO A 187 -12.88 10.80 9.15
CA PRO A 187 -13.13 10.32 7.79
C PRO A 187 -12.69 11.31 6.69
N CYS A 188 -12.52 12.59 7.01
CA CYS A 188 -12.10 13.64 6.09
C CYS A 188 -10.57 13.80 6.02
N SER A 189 -9.82 13.00 6.78
CA SER A 189 -8.34 12.96 6.72
C SER A 189 -7.79 12.51 5.36
N GLY A 190 -8.61 11.85 4.53
CA GLY A 190 -8.19 11.33 3.24
C GLY A 190 -7.34 10.06 3.31
N VAL A 191 -7.08 9.49 4.50
CA VAL A 191 -6.21 8.30 4.66
C VAL A 191 -6.73 7.09 3.88
N GLN A 192 -8.04 6.84 3.89
CA GLN A 192 -8.62 5.76 3.07
C GLN A 192 -8.50 6.04 1.56
N MET A 193 -8.66 7.31 1.15
CA MET A 193 -8.46 7.71 -0.26
C MET A 193 -7.00 7.52 -0.69
N VAL A 194 -6.04 7.86 0.18
CA VAL A 194 -4.61 7.56 -0.01
C VAL A 194 -4.43 6.05 -0.20
N TRP A 195 -4.92 5.24 0.74
CA TRP A 195 -4.78 3.78 0.66
C TRP A 195 -5.32 3.25 -0.67
N MET A 196 -6.54 3.65 -1.07
CA MET A 196 -7.18 3.18 -2.30
C MET A 196 -6.42 3.61 -3.56
N ALA A 197 -5.92 4.84 -3.59
CA ALA A 197 -5.15 5.35 -4.72
C ALA A 197 -3.81 4.63 -4.88
N TYR A 198 -3.06 4.43 -3.79
CA TYR A 198 -1.79 3.69 -3.85
C TYR A 198 -2.03 2.20 -4.15
N PHE A 199 -3.11 1.60 -3.64
CA PHE A 199 -3.54 0.25 -4.02
C PHE A 199 -3.80 0.18 -5.53
N CYS A 200 -4.60 1.10 -6.09
CA CYS A 200 -4.87 1.15 -7.52
C CYS A 200 -3.58 1.31 -8.33
N ALA A 201 -2.67 2.19 -7.90
CA ALA A 201 -1.41 2.41 -8.58
C ALA A 201 -0.52 1.16 -8.59
N CYS A 202 -0.34 0.50 -7.44
CA CYS A 202 0.44 -0.72 -7.32
C CYS A 202 -0.20 -1.89 -8.06
N ALA A 203 -1.52 -2.08 -7.94
CA ALA A 203 -2.24 -3.14 -8.63
C ALA A 203 -2.14 -2.98 -10.15
N VAL A 204 -2.45 -1.78 -10.68
CA VAL A 204 -2.34 -1.54 -12.12
C VAL A 204 -0.91 -1.71 -12.61
N ALA A 205 0.09 -1.17 -11.89
CA ALA A 205 1.49 -1.34 -12.26
C ALA A 205 1.94 -2.81 -12.26
N ALA A 206 1.48 -3.60 -11.30
CA ALA A 206 1.78 -5.03 -11.23
C ALA A 206 1.14 -5.79 -12.41
N PHE A 207 -0.14 -5.52 -12.72
CA PHE A 207 -0.86 -6.20 -13.79
C PHE A 207 -0.49 -5.73 -15.20
N SER A 208 0.00 -4.50 -15.36
CA SER A 208 0.47 -3.97 -16.65
C SER A 208 1.95 -4.20 -16.91
N GLY A 209 2.70 -4.77 -15.96
CA GLY A 209 4.15 -4.97 -16.10
C GLY A 209 4.95 -3.66 -16.11
N LEU A 210 4.46 -2.62 -15.44
CA LEU A 210 5.11 -1.31 -15.40
C LEU A 210 6.44 -1.38 -14.64
N ARG A 211 7.51 -0.78 -15.18
CA ARG A 211 8.84 -0.81 -14.56
C ARG A 211 8.86 0.00 -13.26
N ASP A 212 9.69 -0.41 -12.30
CA ASP A 212 9.84 0.26 -10.99
C ASP A 212 10.13 1.76 -11.11
N ARG A 213 11.04 2.16 -12.02
CA ARG A 213 11.36 3.57 -12.26
C ARG A 213 10.16 4.38 -12.73
N GLN A 214 9.31 3.78 -13.56
CA GLN A 214 8.11 4.44 -14.08
C GLN A 214 7.05 4.57 -13.00
N LEU A 215 6.85 3.55 -12.16
CA LEU A 215 5.95 3.65 -11.03
C LEU A 215 6.44 4.70 -10.04
N LEU A 216 7.73 4.67 -9.66
CA LEU A 216 8.33 5.61 -8.70
C LEU A 216 8.17 7.07 -9.15
N ALA A 217 8.39 7.35 -10.44
CA ALA A 217 8.17 8.68 -11.01
C ALA A 217 6.70 9.14 -11.00
N ARG A 218 5.74 8.21 -10.90
CA ARG A 218 4.30 8.49 -10.89
C ARG A 218 3.70 8.59 -9.49
N LEU A 219 4.36 8.06 -8.46
CA LEU A 219 3.86 8.12 -7.07
C LEU A 219 3.59 9.57 -6.58
N PRO A 220 4.44 10.58 -6.87
CA PRO A 220 4.13 11.95 -6.47
C PRO A 220 2.83 12.48 -7.09
N TRP A 221 2.55 12.12 -8.35
CA TRP A 221 1.30 12.48 -9.03
C TRP A 221 0.10 11.78 -8.41
N VAL A 222 0.23 10.52 -8.00
CA VAL A 222 -0.81 9.81 -7.24
C VAL A 222 -1.11 10.55 -5.93
N GLY A 223 -0.08 10.94 -5.18
CA GLY A 223 -0.24 11.74 -3.96
C GLY A 223 -0.93 13.09 -4.20
N LEU A 224 -0.56 13.80 -5.26
CA LEU A 224 -1.18 15.06 -5.64
C LEU A 224 -2.67 14.89 -6.01
N LEU A 225 -3.00 13.87 -6.80
CA LEU A 225 -4.39 13.57 -7.17
C LEU A 225 -5.26 13.28 -5.94
N VAL A 226 -4.74 12.53 -4.98
CA VAL A 226 -5.44 12.26 -3.72
C VAL A 226 -5.62 13.53 -2.91
N LEU A 227 -4.59 14.37 -2.80
CA LEU A 227 -4.68 15.64 -2.07
C LEU A 227 -5.76 16.54 -2.70
N VAL A 228 -5.72 16.72 -4.02
CA VAL A 228 -6.72 17.51 -4.76
C VAL A 228 -8.11 16.93 -4.58
N GLY A 229 -8.28 15.61 -4.75
CA GLY A 229 -9.55 14.94 -4.53
C GLY A 229 -10.08 15.17 -3.11
N ASN A 230 -9.24 14.99 -2.09
CA ASN A 230 -9.65 15.19 -0.70
C ASN A 230 -10.03 16.66 -0.40
N VAL A 231 -9.29 17.63 -0.95
CA VAL A 231 -9.63 19.06 -0.84
C VAL A 231 -10.97 19.36 -1.51
N VAL A 232 -11.21 18.86 -2.73
CA VAL A 232 -12.49 19.03 -3.42
C VAL A 232 -13.64 18.42 -2.63
N ARG A 233 -13.48 17.17 -2.16
CA ARG A 233 -14.48 16.49 -1.32
C ARG A 233 -14.81 17.34 -0.09
N ASN A 234 -13.78 17.79 0.62
CA ASN A 234 -13.95 18.55 1.86
C ASN A 234 -14.60 19.91 1.61
N SER A 235 -14.16 20.66 0.60
CA SER A 235 -14.78 21.94 0.22
C SER A 235 -16.23 21.81 -0.19
N VAL A 236 -16.61 20.77 -0.95
CA VAL A 236 -18.00 20.53 -1.35
C VAL A 236 -18.87 20.25 -0.12
N LEU A 237 -18.44 19.37 0.78
CA LEU A 237 -19.21 19.02 1.97
C LEU A 237 -19.39 20.23 2.90
N VAL A 238 -18.31 20.96 3.15
CA VAL A 238 -18.32 22.15 4.00
C VAL A 238 -19.18 23.27 3.40
N ALA A 239 -19.15 23.47 2.08
CA ALA A 239 -20.02 24.44 1.42
C ALA A 239 -21.51 24.04 1.53
N LEU A 240 -21.83 22.75 1.45
CA LEU A 240 -23.20 22.26 1.63
C LEU A 240 -23.69 22.44 3.08
N GLU A 241 -22.85 22.16 4.06
CA GLU A 241 -23.16 22.36 5.49
C GLU A 241 -23.26 23.85 5.88
N ALA A 242 -22.53 24.73 5.19
CA ALA A 242 -22.69 26.17 5.40
C ALA A 242 -24.08 26.66 4.97
N GLN A 243 -24.71 26.03 3.97
CA GLN A 243 -26.01 26.42 3.42
C GLN A 243 -27.21 25.68 4.03
N ARG A 244 -27.00 24.51 4.63
CA ARG A 244 -28.07 23.65 5.19
C ARG A 244 -27.77 23.33 6.65
N GLU A 245 -28.80 23.27 7.50
CA GLU A 245 -28.58 22.96 8.93
C GLU A 245 -28.03 21.55 9.17
N GLN A 246 -28.38 20.56 8.34
CA GLN A 246 -27.86 19.20 8.44
C GLN A 246 -27.70 18.57 7.06
N VAL A 247 -26.49 18.15 6.73
CA VAL A 247 -26.21 17.32 5.54
C VAL A 247 -26.30 15.86 5.97
N SER A 248 -27.21 15.10 5.37
CA SER A 248 -27.41 13.68 5.71
C SER A 248 -26.15 12.86 5.47
N GLU A 249 -25.95 11.80 6.26
CA GLU A 249 -24.83 10.85 6.11
C GLU A 249 -24.75 10.24 4.70
N ALA A 250 -25.89 10.01 4.04
CA ALA A 250 -25.94 9.51 2.67
C ALA A 250 -25.27 10.46 1.66
N VAL A 251 -25.37 11.77 1.87
CA VAL A 251 -24.71 12.78 1.02
C VAL A 251 -23.21 12.80 1.29
N HIS A 252 -22.80 12.69 2.56
CA HIS A 252 -21.39 12.56 2.94
C HIS A 252 -20.71 11.37 2.26
N GLN A 253 -21.36 10.22 2.30
CA GLN A 253 -20.89 8.99 1.66
C GLN A 253 -20.94 9.08 0.14
N GLY A 254 -22.03 9.62 -0.43
CA GLY A 254 -22.19 9.76 -1.87
C GLY A 254 -21.14 10.66 -2.51
N VAL A 255 -20.91 11.86 -1.96
CA VAL A 255 -19.86 12.77 -2.43
C VAL A 255 -18.48 12.12 -2.26
N GLY A 256 -18.24 11.48 -1.11
CA GLY A 256 -17.00 10.75 -0.86
C GLY A 256 -16.72 9.67 -1.90
N LEU A 257 -17.72 8.85 -2.22
CA LEU A 257 -17.62 7.78 -3.21
C LEU A 257 -17.37 8.32 -4.62
N VAL A 258 -18.10 9.35 -5.04
CA VAL A 258 -17.93 9.96 -6.37
C VAL A 258 -16.50 10.50 -6.53
N VAL A 259 -16.01 11.26 -5.55
CA VAL A 259 -14.65 11.80 -5.58
C VAL A 259 -13.59 10.69 -5.54
N LEU A 260 -13.81 9.65 -4.73
CA LEU A 260 -12.93 8.49 -4.68
C LEU A 260 -12.83 7.79 -6.05
N VAL A 261 -13.97 7.53 -6.70
CA VAL A 261 -14.01 6.91 -8.03
C VAL A 261 -13.26 7.76 -9.05
N MET A 262 -13.47 9.08 -9.05
CA MET A 262 -12.75 9.99 -9.94
C MET A 262 -11.25 9.99 -9.68
N ALA A 263 -10.84 10.03 -8.40
CA ALA A 263 -9.42 9.98 -8.02
C ALA A 263 -8.77 8.66 -8.45
N CYS A 264 -9.43 7.52 -8.22
CA CYS A 264 -8.94 6.22 -8.67
C CYS A 264 -8.85 6.14 -10.19
N ALA A 265 -9.86 6.61 -10.93
CA ALA A 265 -9.82 6.64 -12.39
C ALA A 265 -8.64 7.50 -12.91
N ALA A 266 -8.42 8.68 -12.32
CA ALA A 266 -7.30 9.54 -12.65
C ALA A 266 -5.94 8.87 -12.34
N VAL A 267 -5.83 8.18 -11.20
CA VAL A 267 -4.64 7.40 -10.85
C VAL A 267 -4.37 6.30 -11.87
N VAL A 268 -5.40 5.54 -12.26
CA VAL A 268 -5.27 4.51 -13.29
C VAL A 268 -4.81 5.12 -14.62
N ALA A 269 -5.36 6.27 -15.01
CA ALA A 269 -4.95 6.99 -16.21
C ALA A 269 -3.49 7.44 -16.14
N VAL A 270 -3.04 8.03 -15.03
CA VAL A 270 -1.63 8.42 -14.82
C VAL A 270 -0.71 7.21 -14.84
N VAL A 271 -1.09 6.10 -14.21
CA VAL A 271 -0.29 4.87 -14.11
C VAL A 271 -0.28 4.06 -15.43
N ARG A 272 -1.25 4.26 -16.32
CA ARG A 272 -1.22 3.70 -17.68
C ARG A 272 -0.57 4.63 -18.71
N GLY A 273 -0.94 5.90 -18.74
CA GLY A 273 -0.67 6.86 -19.82
C GLY A 273 0.79 7.23 -20.08
N GLY A 274 1.73 6.93 -19.18
CA GLY A 274 3.16 7.08 -19.48
C GLY A 274 3.77 5.90 -20.27
N GLY A 275 2.95 4.97 -20.76
CA GLY A 275 3.36 3.87 -21.65
C GLY A 275 3.51 4.30 -23.11
N ASP A 276 2.75 5.30 -23.56
CA ASP A 276 2.63 5.65 -24.99
C ASP A 276 3.62 6.73 -25.45
N ALA A 277 4.38 7.34 -24.54
CA ALA A 277 5.28 8.46 -24.89
C ALA A 277 6.66 8.03 -25.42
N ARG A 278 6.95 6.73 -25.58
CA ARG A 278 8.24 6.20 -26.08
C ARG A 278 8.11 4.85 -26.80
N ALA A 279 7.18 4.75 -27.74
CA ALA A 279 7.28 3.77 -28.83
C ALA A 279 7.94 4.46 -30.02
#